data_AF-A0A0H1RBF4-F1
#
_entry.id   AF-A0A0H1RBF4-F1
#
_cell.length_a   1.000
_cell.length_b   1.000
_cell.length_c   1.000
_cell.angle_alpha   90.00
_cell.angle_beta   90.00
_cell.angle_gamma   90.00
#
_symmetry.space_group_name_H-M   'P 1'
#
loop_
_entity.id
_entity.type
_entity.pdbx_description
1 polymer ?
#
loop_
_entity_poly.entity_id
_entity_poly.type
_entity_poly.pdbx_seq_one_letter_code
_entity_poly.pdbx_strand_id
1 'polypeptide(L)'
;MRRVLPLLTMALLVQGPALAQDDKGAQVKRGEYLVTVGGCNDCHTPWIIGSNGPEPDMKRMLSGHPQDLVIKAPANVSEPWGGAVTPTSTGWSGPWGVSFAANLTPDPETGVLRDFTEQQFIQTMRTGRHQGQGRQILPPMPWPNYGQMTEDDLKAVFAYLRQVPPVKNKVPDPLPPMAQR
;
A
#
# COMPACT_ATOMS: atom_id res chain seq x y z
N MET A 1 -70.65 -10.20 25.09
CA MET A 1 -69.70 -9.63 24.11
C MET A 1 -68.28 -9.92 24.58
N ARG A 2 -67.62 -10.97 24.07
CA ARG A 2 -66.21 -11.28 24.37
C ARG A 2 -65.34 -10.71 23.25
N ARG A 3 -64.52 -9.70 23.56
CA ARG A 3 -63.54 -9.14 22.63
C ARG A 3 -62.32 -10.07 22.61
N VAL A 4 -62.07 -10.69 21.46
CA VAL A 4 -60.85 -11.46 21.20
C VAL A 4 -59.80 -10.47 20.68
N LEU A 5 -58.71 -10.29 21.41
CA LEU A 5 -57.59 -9.44 21.00
C LEU A 5 -56.64 -10.29 20.13
N PRO A 6 -56.27 -9.87 18.91
CA PRO A 6 -55.35 -10.65 18.10
C PRO A 6 -53.94 -10.52 18.67
N LEU A 7 -53.31 -11.67 18.96
CA LEU A 7 -51.88 -11.74 19.22
C LEU A 7 -51.13 -11.32 17.96
N LEU A 8 -50.52 -10.14 17.99
CA LEU A 8 -49.59 -9.68 16.98
C LEU A 8 -48.30 -10.50 17.12
N THR A 9 -48.13 -11.53 16.30
CA THR A 9 -46.85 -12.23 16.16
C THR A 9 -45.86 -11.29 15.48
N MET A 10 -44.94 -10.74 16.25
CA MET A 10 -43.82 -9.97 15.75
C MET A 10 -42.88 -10.92 15.01
N ALA A 11 -42.95 -10.91 13.68
CA ALA A 11 -42.02 -11.65 12.84
C ALA A 11 -40.62 -11.05 13.00
N LEU A 12 -39.73 -11.76 13.71
CA LEU A 12 -38.30 -11.46 13.66
C LEU A 12 -37.81 -11.78 12.25
N LEU A 13 -37.61 -10.72 11.45
CA LEU A 13 -36.85 -10.80 10.21
C LEU A 13 -35.39 -11.08 10.59
N VAL A 14 -34.94 -12.31 10.41
CA VAL A 14 -33.52 -12.65 10.44
C VAL A 14 -32.87 -12.00 9.21
N GLN A 15 -32.27 -10.84 9.41
CA GLN A 15 -31.51 -10.14 8.38
C GLN A 15 -30.25 -10.95 8.06
N GLY A 16 -30.24 -11.60 6.90
CA GLY A 16 -29.20 -12.53 6.47
C GLY A 16 -27.94 -11.85 5.86
N PRO A 17 -27.10 -12.63 5.14
CA PRO A 17 -25.72 -12.28 4.73
C PRO A 17 -25.55 -11.09 3.78
N ALA A 18 -26.63 -10.50 3.27
CA ALA A 18 -26.58 -9.37 2.33
C ALA A 18 -25.92 -8.12 2.95
N LEU A 19 -26.27 -7.77 4.19
CA LEU A 19 -25.71 -6.58 4.87
C LEU A 19 -24.19 -6.69 5.07
N ALA A 20 -23.69 -7.88 5.40
CA ALA A 20 -22.26 -8.11 5.62
C ALA A 20 -21.42 -8.07 4.32
N GLN A 21 -22.03 -8.34 3.16
CA GLN A 21 -21.37 -8.18 1.85
C GLN A 21 -21.31 -6.70 1.45
N ASP A 22 -22.36 -5.94 1.72
CA ASP A 22 -22.42 -4.50 1.47
C ASP A 22 -21.35 -3.76 2.30
N ASP A 23 -21.15 -4.14 3.56
CA ASP A 23 -20.13 -3.56 4.45
C ASP A 23 -18.70 -3.80 3.93
N LYS A 24 -18.40 -5.02 3.44
CA LYS A 24 -17.09 -5.33 2.84
C LYS A 24 -16.87 -4.54 1.55
N GLY A 25 -17.90 -4.44 0.70
CA GLY A 25 -17.83 -3.64 -0.52
C GLY A 25 -17.57 -2.16 -0.22
N ALA A 26 -18.22 -1.61 0.80
CA ALA A 26 -18.02 -0.24 1.26
C ALA A 26 -16.60 -0.03 1.79
N GLN A 27 -16.06 -0.97 2.58
CA GLN A 27 -14.70 -0.93 3.09
C GLN A 27 -13.66 -0.90 1.96
N VAL A 28 -13.82 -1.76 0.95
CA VAL A 28 -12.89 -1.82 -0.20
C VAL A 28 -12.92 -0.52 -1.00
N LYS A 29 -14.10 0.03 -1.27
CA LYS A 29 -14.26 1.33 -1.96
C LYS A 29 -13.63 2.47 -1.17
N ARG A 30 -13.75 2.45 0.17
CA ARG A 30 -13.05 3.41 1.04
C ARG A 30 -11.54 3.26 0.94
N GLY A 31 -11.04 2.02 0.89
CA GLY A 31 -9.62 1.72 0.70
C GLY A 31 -9.09 2.21 -0.64
N GLU A 32 -9.83 1.98 -1.72
CA GLU A 32 -9.53 2.48 -3.06
C GLU A 32 -9.38 4.00 -3.07
N TYR A 33 -10.36 4.71 -2.48
CA TYR A 33 -10.32 6.16 -2.32
C TYR A 33 -9.05 6.60 -1.58
N LEU A 34 -8.77 6.00 -0.41
CA LEU A 34 -7.62 6.36 0.42
C LEU A 34 -6.27 6.07 -0.26
N VAL A 35 -6.14 4.95 -0.97
CA VAL A 35 -4.93 4.60 -1.74
C VAL A 35 -4.72 5.57 -2.91
N THR A 36 -5.81 6.01 -3.54
CA THR A 36 -5.78 6.98 -4.64
C THR A 36 -5.39 8.37 -4.15
N VAL A 37 -6.15 8.94 -3.22
CA VAL A 37 -5.91 10.33 -2.74
C VAL A 37 -4.72 10.44 -1.79
N GLY A 38 -4.34 9.33 -1.15
CA GLY A 38 -3.15 9.24 -0.30
C GLY A 38 -1.84 9.16 -1.09
N GLY A 39 -1.89 9.11 -2.43
CA GLY A 39 -0.70 9.15 -3.28
C GLY A 39 0.13 7.86 -3.28
N CYS A 40 -0.46 6.72 -2.92
CA CYS A 40 0.31 5.46 -2.88
C CYS A 40 0.84 5.10 -4.28
N ASN A 41 0.07 5.38 -5.33
CA ASN A 41 0.47 5.14 -6.72
C ASN A 41 1.67 5.99 -7.15
N ASP A 42 1.89 7.16 -6.57
CA ASP A 42 2.95 8.08 -6.99
C ASP A 42 4.34 7.45 -6.83
N CYS A 43 4.49 6.60 -5.80
CA CYS A 43 5.73 5.91 -5.47
C CYS A 43 5.69 4.41 -5.73
N HIS A 44 4.53 3.76 -5.61
CA HIS A 44 4.40 2.31 -5.75
C HIS A 44 3.96 1.86 -7.15
N THR A 45 3.67 2.77 -8.08
CA THR A 45 3.41 2.43 -9.49
C THR A 45 4.55 2.95 -10.35
N PRO A 46 5.22 2.12 -11.17
CA PRO A 46 6.24 2.59 -12.09
C PRO A 46 5.70 3.63 -13.05
N TRP A 47 6.44 4.71 -13.25
CA TRP A 47 6.12 5.72 -14.26
C TRP A 47 6.73 5.38 -15.61
N ILE A 48 6.01 5.74 -16.67
CA ILE A 48 6.41 5.64 -18.07
C ILE A 48 6.28 7.02 -18.75
N ILE A 49 6.89 7.18 -19.92
CA ILE A 49 6.67 8.37 -20.75
C ILE A 49 5.47 8.08 -21.67
N GLY A 50 4.32 8.65 -21.32
CA GLY A 50 3.11 8.64 -22.12
C GLY A 50 3.07 9.78 -23.14
N SER A 51 1.96 9.89 -23.86
CA SER A 51 1.76 10.95 -24.87
C SER A 51 1.68 12.35 -24.27
N ASN A 52 1.33 12.48 -22.98
CA ASN A 52 1.20 13.75 -22.27
C ASN A 52 2.35 14.02 -21.29
N GLY A 53 3.45 13.26 -21.38
CA GLY A 53 4.57 13.32 -20.45
C GLY A 53 4.59 12.12 -19.49
N PRO A 54 5.32 12.23 -18.36
CA PRO A 54 5.39 11.16 -17.38
C PRO A 54 4.01 10.83 -16.80
N GLU A 55 3.64 9.55 -16.81
CA GLU A 55 2.40 9.04 -16.25
C GLU A 55 2.59 7.66 -15.60
N PRO A 56 1.76 7.27 -14.62
CA PRO A 56 1.83 5.94 -14.01
C PRO A 56 1.46 4.82 -15.01
N ASP A 57 2.26 3.76 -15.06
CA ASP A 57 1.92 2.53 -15.79
C ASP A 57 0.88 1.72 -15.02
N MET A 58 -0.38 1.94 -15.35
CA MET A 58 -1.50 1.25 -14.70
C MET A 58 -1.55 -0.27 -14.99
N LYS A 59 -0.77 -0.78 -15.96
CA LYS A 59 -0.60 -2.23 -16.13
C LYS A 59 0.28 -2.85 -15.04
N ARG A 60 1.06 -2.01 -14.36
CA ARG A 60 1.96 -2.34 -13.25
C ARG A 60 1.56 -1.57 -11.97
N MET A 61 0.28 -1.23 -11.85
CA MET A 61 -0.26 -0.49 -10.71
C MET A 61 0.15 -1.15 -9.39
N LEU A 62 0.75 -0.36 -8.49
CA LEU A 62 1.19 -0.74 -7.14
C LEU A 62 2.24 -1.87 -7.09
N SER A 63 2.89 -2.21 -8.22
CA SER A 63 3.88 -3.29 -8.28
C SER A 63 5.25 -2.92 -7.72
N GLY A 64 5.47 -1.66 -7.32
CA GLY A 64 6.75 -1.17 -6.79
C GLY A 64 7.81 -1.00 -7.87
N HIS A 65 9.08 -0.92 -7.45
CA HIS A 65 10.21 -0.73 -8.37
C HIS A 65 10.39 -1.90 -9.35
N PRO A 66 10.53 -1.65 -10.67
CA PRO A 66 10.69 -2.74 -11.64
C PRO A 66 11.94 -3.59 -11.37
N GLN A 67 11.76 -4.91 -11.30
CA GLN A 67 12.85 -5.88 -11.08
C GLN A 67 13.94 -5.87 -12.16
N ASP A 68 13.61 -5.38 -13.37
CA ASP A 68 14.49 -5.28 -14.53
C ASP A 68 15.29 -3.96 -14.56
N LEU A 69 14.92 -2.97 -13.75
CA LEU A 69 15.66 -1.72 -13.60
C LEU A 69 16.69 -1.85 -12.46
N VAL A 70 17.85 -2.44 -12.75
CA VAL A 70 18.87 -2.69 -11.74
C VAL A 70 19.69 -1.42 -11.43
N ILE A 71 19.55 -0.89 -10.22
CA ILE A 71 20.43 0.15 -9.68
C ILE A 71 21.62 -0.53 -8.99
N LYS A 72 22.84 -0.23 -9.45
CA LYS A 72 24.07 -0.89 -8.94
C LYS A 72 24.76 -0.15 -7.79
N ALA A 73 24.51 1.15 -7.65
CA ALA A 73 25.10 1.98 -6.62
C ALA A 73 24.21 3.21 -6.34
N PRO A 74 24.27 3.78 -5.13
CA PRO A 74 23.67 5.09 -4.85
C PRO A 74 24.18 6.16 -5.81
N ALA A 75 23.32 7.10 -6.16
CA ALA A 75 23.70 8.26 -6.95
C ALA A 75 24.65 9.15 -6.14
N ASN A 76 25.69 9.67 -6.80
CA ASN A 76 26.56 10.66 -6.19
C ASN A 76 25.84 12.02 -6.15
N VAL A 77 25.35 12.39 -4.97
CA VAL A 77 24.68 13.66 -4.70
C VAL A 77 25.64 14.55 -3.91
N SER A 78 25.96 15.73 -4.47
CA SER A 78 26.96 16.64 -3.88
C SER A 78 26.44 17.40 -2.65
N GLU A 79 25.12 17.52 -2.51
CA GLU A 79 24.49 18.30 -1.45
C GLU A 79 24.09 17.43 -0.25
N PRO A 80 24.20 17.92 1.00
CA PRO A 80 23.89 17.16 2.22
C PRO A 80 22.47 16.56 2.30
N TRP A 81 21.53 17.16 1.57
CA TRP A 81 20.14 16.70 1.44
C TRP A 81 19.74 16.46 -0.01
N GLY A 82 20.73 16.36 -0.91
CA GLY A 82 20.51 15.98 -2.28
C GLY A 82 19.98 14.55 -2.36
N GLY A 83 19.06 14.32 -3.28
CA GLY A 83 18.54 13.00 -3.58
C GLY A 83 18.42 12.80 -5.08
N ALA A 84 18.45 11.56 -5.52
CA ALA A 84 18.11 11.19 -6.88
C ALA A 84 16.92 10.24 -6.86
N VAL A 85 16.02 10.39 -7.82
CA VAL A 85 14.89 9.49 -8.03
C VAL A 85 15.11 8.73 -9.34
N THR A 86 14.76 7.45 -9.35
CA THR A 86 14.77 6.65 -10.59
C THR A 86 13.77 7.21 -11.60
N PRO A 87 13.96 7.04 -12.91
CA PRO A 87 13.02 7.52 -13.93
C PRO A 87 11.58 6.98 -13.78
N THR A 88 11.42 5.84 -13.10
CA THR A 88 10.14 5.21 -12.82
C THR A 88 9.46 5.72 -11.55
N SER A 89 10.02 6.73 -10.87
CA SER A 89 9.55 7.27 -9.58
C SER A 89 9.33 6.22 -8.49
N THR A 90 10.12 5.15 -8.48
CA THR A 90 9.96 4.00 -7.57
C THR A 90 11.22 3.63 -6.79
N GLY A 91 12.32 4.36 -6.98
CA GLY A 91 13.54 4.22 -6.19
C GLY A 91 14.19 5.56 -5.89
N TRP A 92 14.78 5.70 -4.70
CA TRP A 92 15.37 6.95 -4.21
C TRP A 92 16.75 6.71 -3.61
N SER A 93 17.70 7.55 -4.01
CA SER A 93 19.04 7.61 -3.47
C SER A 93 19.20 8.83 -2.57
N GLY A 94 19.87 8.66 -1.43
CA GLY A 94 20.25 9.73 -0.52
C GLY A 94 21.31 9.28 0.48
N PRO A 95 21.57 10.06 1.55
CA PRO A 95 22.53 9.69 2.60
C PRO A 95 22.26 8.35 3.28
N TRP A 96 21.02 7.82 3.18
CA TRP A 96 20.63 6.50 3.67
C TRP A 96 20.92 5.33 2.71
N GLY A 97 21.48 5.60 1.53
CA GLY A 97 21.66 4.60 0.46
C GLY A 97 20.55 4.67 -0.58
N VAL A 98 20.14 3.52 -1.12
CA VAL A 98 19.05 3.42 -2.10
C VAL A 98 17.89 2.65 -1.51
N SER A 99 16.70 3.22 -1.56
CA SER A 99 15.44 2.58 -1.21
C SER A 99 14.60 2.33 -2.46
N PHE A 100 13.75 1.30 -2.40
CA PHE A 100 12.83 0.94 -3.48
C PHE A 100 11.43 0.79 -2.91
N ALA A 101 10.44 1.34 -3.62
CA ALA A 101 9.04 1.12 -3.33
C ALA A 101 8.70 -0.36 -3.51
N ALA A 102 8.04 -0.94 -2.52
CA ALA A 102 7.70 -2.35 -2.51
C ALA A 102 6.53 -2.69 -3.44
N ASN A 103 6.46 -3.94 -3.88
CA ASN A 103 5.29 -4.50 -4.57
C ASN A 103 4.15 -4.69 -3.56
N LEU A 104 3.12 -3.83 -3.62
CA LEU A 104 1.99 -3.87 -2.70
C LEU A 104 0.86 -4.79 -3.17
N THR A 105 0.94 -5.30 -4.41
CA THR A 105 -0.05 -6.23 -4.94
C THR A 105 -0.04 -7.55 -4.17
N PRO A 106 -1.15 -8.32 -4.17
CA PRO A 106 -1.24 -9.56 -3.43
C PRO A 106 -0.54 -10.74 -4.13
N ASP A 107 0.44 -10.47 -5.00
CA ASP A 107 1.21 -11.51 -5.70
C ASP A 107 1.87 -12.47 -4.68
N PRO A 108 1.61 -13.79 -4.77
CA PRO A 108 1.99 -14.74 -3.72
C PRO A 108 3.50 -15.00 -3.65
N GLU A 109 4.27 -14.64 -4.67
CA GLU A 109 5.71 -14.89 -4.73
C GLU A 109 6.54 -13.63 -4.40
N THR A 110 6.07 -12.47 -4.84
CA THR A 110 6.86 -11.24 -4.90
C THR A 110 6.22 -10.04 -4.19
N GLY A 111 4.93 -10.10 -3.87
CA GLY A 111 4.26 -9.07 -3.07
C GLY A 111 4.85 -8.99 -1.65
N VAL A 112 5.06 -7.78 -1.15
CA VAL A 112 5.56 -7.56 0.22
C VAL A 112 4.50 -7.90 1.27
N LEU A 113 3.22 -7.74 0.92
CA LEU A 113 2.07 -7.97 1.80
C LEU A 113 1.57 -9.41 1.77
N ARG A 114 2.23 -10.31 1.02
CA ARG A 114 1.78 -11.71 0.85
C ARG A 114 1.65 -12.44 2.21
N ASP A 115 2.58 -12.16 3.13
CA ASP A 115 2.71 -12.78 4.46
C ASP A 115 2.22 -11.85 5.58
N PHE A 116 1.50 -10.77 5.24
CA PHE A 116 0.99 -9.81 6.22
C PHE A 116 -0.39 -10.21 6.70
N THR A 117 -0.58 -10.22 8.02
CA THR A 117 -1.90 -10.04 8.63
C THR A 117 -2.31 -8.57 8.58
N GLU A 118 -3.61 -8.28 8.66
CA GLU A 118 -4.13 -6.91 8.75
C GLU A 118 -3.50 -6.14 9.92
N GLN A 119 -3.34 -6.79 11.07
CA GLN A 119 -2.73 -6.16 12.24
C GLN A 119 -1.25 -5.87 12.04
N GLN A 120 -0.50 -6.75 11.37
CA GLN A 120 0.90 -6.46 11.01
C GLN A 120 1.01 -5.31 10.01
N PHE A 121 0.05 -5.17 9.08
CA PHE A 121 -0.02 -4.00 8.20
C PHE A 121 -0.26 -2.72 9.00
N ILE A 122 -1.27 -2.71 9.89
CA ILE A 122 -1.57 -1.56 10.75
C ILE A 122 -0.34 -1.18 11.59
N GLN A 123 0.31 -2.16 12.24
CA GLN A 123 1.52 -1.90 13.03
C GLN A 123 2.70 -1.42 12.18
N THR A 124 2.80 -1.88 10.93
CA THR A 124 3.82 -1.37 10.00
C THR A 124 3.63 0.12 9.72
N MET A 125 2.39 0.55 9.47
CA MET A 125 2.06 1.97 9.28
C MET A 125 2.21 2.77 10.59
N ARG A 126 1.86 2.12 11.72
CA ARG A 126 2.26 2.36 13.12
C ARG A 126 3.65 2.93 13.30
N THR A 127 4.59 2.03 13.08
CA THR A 127 5.92 2.14 13.63
C THR A 127 6.95 2.46 12.57
N GLY A 128 6.56 2.41 11.29
CA GLY A 128 7.48 2.47 10.18
C GLY A 128 8.40 1.26 10.12
N ARG A 129 8.00 0.10 10.67
CA ARG A 129 8.82 -1.11 10.71
C ARG A 129 8.10 -2.26 10.02
N HIS A 130 8.83 -3.05 9.23
CA HIS A 130 8.28 -4.20 8.52
C HIS A 130 7.59 -5.18 9.49
N GLN A 131 6.31 -5.50 9.23
CA GLN A 131 5.45 -6.29 10.11
C GLN A 131 5.40 -5.76 11.57
N GLY A 132 5.58 -4.45 11.74
CA GLY A 132 5.55 -3.74 13.02
C GLY A 132 6.87 -3.78 13.82
N GLN A 133 7.80 -4.68 13.52
CA GLN A 133 8.98 -4.92 14.37
C GLN A 133 10.31 -5.03 13.61
N GLY A 134 10.28 -5.45 12.34
CA GLY A 134 11.44 -5.72 11.52
C GLY A 134 12.22 -4.47 11.10
N ARG A 135 12.84 -4.51 9.92
CA ARG A 135 13.61 -3.37 9.40
C ARG A 135 12.75 -2.11 9.29
N GLN A 136 13.38 -0.94 9.45
CA GLN A 136 12.71 0.33 9.20
C GLN A 136 12.34 0.47 7.73
N ILE A 137 11.19 1.10 7.47
CA ILE A 137 10.80 1.63 6.17
C ILE A 137 11.75 2.78 5.87
N LEU A 138 12.51 2.63 4.79
CA LEU A 138 13.45 3.66 4.36
C LEU A 138 12.70 4.83 3.69
N PRO A 139 13.30 6.04 3.69
CA PRO A 139 12.74 7.19 2.99
C PRO A 139 12.48 6.90 1.50
N PRO A 140 11.55 7.60 0.83
CA PRO A 140 10.77 8.72 1.33
C PRO A 140 9.35 8.35 1.79
N MET A 141 9.03 7.06 1.94
CA MET A 141 7.66 6.64 2.26
C MET A 141 7.12 7.36 3.52
N PRO A 142 6.01 8.13 3.40
CA PRO A 142 5.54 9.00 4.49
C PRO A 142 4.69 8.23 5.51
N TRP A 143 5.23 7.10 6.01
CA TRP A 143 4.59 6.30 7.04
C TRP A 143 4.19 7.09 8.31
N PRO A 144 4.89 8.16 8.76
CA PRO A 144 4.43 8.92 9.93
C PRO A 144 3.07 9.59 9.72
N ASN A 145 2.76 9.98 8.47
CA ASN A 145 1.49 10.61 8.10
C ASN A 145 0.39 9.55 7.98
N TYR A 146 0.66 8.46 7.25
CA TYR A 146 -0.29 7.36 7.13
C TYR A 146 -0.55 6.67 8.48
N GLY A 147 0.45 6.66 9.36
CA GLY A 147 0.35 6.23 10.74
C GLY A 147 -0.56 7.10 11.61
N GLN A 148 -1.16 8.18 11.09
CA GLN A 148 -2.23 8.96 11.73
C GLN A 148 -3.65 8.60 11.27
N MET A 149 -3.80 7.81 10.19
CA MET A 149 -5.12 7.38 9.69
C MET A 149 -5.91 6.67 10.78
N THR A 150 -7.25 6.66 10.74
CA THR A 150 -8.00 5.85 11.71
C THR A 150 -7.68 4.36 11.52
N GLU A 151 -7.97 3.53 12.54
CA GLU A 151 -7.79 2.09 12.37
C GLU A 151 -8.64 1.56 11.20
N ASP A 152 -9.88 2.02 11.08
CA ASP A 152 -10.79 1.64 10.01
C ASP A 152 -10.28 2.06 8.62
N ASP A 153 -9.65 3.23 8.51
CA ASP A 153 -9.00 3.67 7.27
C ASP A 153 -7.83 2.75 6.90
N LEU A 154 -6.98 2.36 7.85
CA LEU A 154 -5.87 1.44 7.58
C LEU A 154 -6.38 0.03 7.21
N LYS A 155 -7.44 -0.45 7.86
CA LYS A 155 -8.11 -1.70 7.47
C LYS A 155 -8.67 -1.61 6.05
N ALA A 156 -9.30 -0.49 5.71
CA ALA A 156 -9.84 -0.26 4.37
C ALA A 156 -8.73 -0.26 3.31
N VAL A 157 -7.63 0.44 3.56
CA VAL A 157 -6.44 0.42 2.68
C VAL A 157 -5.94 -1.02 2.49
N PHE A 158 -5.75 -1.77 3.57
CA PHE A 158 -5.29 -3.16 3.49
C PHE A 158 -6.28 -4.03 2.69
N ALA A 159 -7.58 -3.92 2.96
CA ALA A 159 -8.62 -4.67 2.27
C ALA A 159 -8.61 -4.41 0.74
N TYR A 160 -8.42 -3.16 0.33
CA TYR A 160 -8.28 -2.81 -1.09
C TYR A 160 -7.00 -3.38 -1.70
N LEU A 161 -5.85 -3.21 -1.04
CA LEU A 161 -4.57 -3.76 -1.54
C LEU A 161 -4.58 -5.29 -1.69
N ARG A 162 -5.39 -6.00 -0.90
CA ARG A 162 -5.59 -7.45 -1.04
C ARG A 162 -6.45 -7.87 -2.24
N GLN A 163 -7.11 -6.92 -2.93
CA GLN A 163 -8.02 -7.19 -4.05
C GLN A 163 -7.54 -6.62 -5.39
N VAL A 164 -6.49 -5.80 -5.41
CA VAL A 164 -5.91 -5.34 -6.68
C VAL A 164 -5.35 -6.51 -7.49
N PRO A 165 -5.30 -6.43 -8.83
CA PRO A 165 -4.70 -7.47 -9.65
C PRO A 165 -3.26 -7.78 -9.21
N PRO A 166 -2.89 -9.07 -9.03
CA PRO A 166 -1.54 -9.44 -8.65
C PRO A 166 -0.56 -9.17 -9.80
N VAL A 167 0.60 -8.60 -9.49
CA VAL A 167 1.69 -8.38 -10.45
C VAL A 167 2.95 -9.02 -9.91
N LYS A 168 3.49 -10.00 -10.66
CA LYS A 168 4.76 -10.64 -10.33
C LYS A 168 5.92 -9.68 -10.61
N ASN A 169 6.49 -9.13 -9.55
CA ASN A 169 7.62 -8.20 -9.62
C ASN A 169 8.45 -8.29 -8.33
N LYS A 170 9.63 -8.90 -8.41
CA LYS A 170 10.54 -9.04 -7.27
C LYS A 170 11.39 -7.77 -7.13
N VAL A 171 10.91 -6.84 -6.31
CA VAL A 171 11.63 -5.61 -5.98
C VAL A 171 13.01 -5.94 -5.37
N PRO A 172 14.11 -5.29 -5.83
CA PRO A 172 15.44 -5.46 -5.26
C PRO A 172 15.53 -5.04 -3.79
N ASP A 173 16.50 -5.60 -3.07
CA ASP A 173 16.80 -5.14 -1.72
C ASP A 173 17.43 -3.73 -1.73
N PRO A 174 17.19 -2.90 -0.69
CA PRO A 174 17.85 -1.62 -0.54
C PRO A 174 19.38 -1.72 -0.58
N LEU A 175 20.03 -0.70 -1.15
CA LEU A 175 21.48 -0.58 -1.11
C LEU A 175 21.92 0.25 0.09
N PRO A 176 23.02 -0.10 0.77
CA PRO A 176 23.56 0.72 1.85
C PRO A 176 24.05 2.08 1.32
N PRO A 177 24.25 3.07 2.22
CA PRO A 177 24.96 4.29 1.88
C PRO A 177 26.31 3.99 1.23
N MET A 178 26.78 4.90 0.35
CA MET A 178 28.17 4.85 -0.06
C MET A 178 29.06 4.93 1.18
N ALA A 179 30.07 4.07 1.27
CA ALA A 179 31.08 4.18 2.32
C ALA A 179 31.66 5.60 2.26
N GLN A 180 31.54 6.33 3.38
CA GLN A 180 32.22 7.62 3.52
C GLN A 180 33.72 7.32 3.37
N ARG A 181 34.33 7.85 2.31
CA ARG A 181 35.78 7.76 2.10
C ARG A 181 36.50 8.74 3.02
#